data_AF-A0A846EAM7-F1
#
_entry.id   AF-A0A846EAM7-F1
#
_cell.length_a   1.000
_cell.length_b   1.000
_cell.length_c   1.000
_cell.angle_alpha   90.00
_cell.angle_beta   90.00
_cell.angle_gamma   90.00
#
_symmetry.space_group_name_H-M   'P 1'
#
loop_
_entity.id
_entity.type
_entity.pdbx_description
1 polymer ?
#
loop_
_entity_poly.entity_id
_entity_poly.type
_entity_poly.pdbx_seq_one_letter_code
_entity_poly.pdbx_strand_id
1 'polypeptide(L)'
;SGKAIAIFCGLVARLIAFPELRCTFGGDSMIPDVAVFRWERIPVTSSGRIANRFETYPDWSIEILSPEQSSTKVLGKLLHCSQQGTELGWLIDPEDESILTIFPEQRVQLLRGNSLLPILSGIVLELTVAQVFNWLTL
;
A
#
# COMPACT_ATOMS: atom_id res chain seq x y z
N SER A 1 -12.13 -8.23 11.51
CA SER A 1 -10.75 -8.71 11.76
C SER A 1 -10.12 -8.99 10.41
N GLY A 2 -9.27 -8.08 9.92
CA GLY A 2 -8.52 -8.30 8.69
C GLY A 2 -7.50 -9.41 8.95
N LYS A 3 -7.68 -10.57 8.32
CA LYS A 3 -6.66 -11.62 8.33
C LYS A 3 -5.56 -11.15 7.39
N ALA A 4 -4.32 -11.14 7.85
CA ALA A 4 -3.16 -10.87 6.98
C ALA A 4 -3.24 -11.77 5.73
N ILE A 5 -3.07 -11.19 4.54
CA ILE A 5 -3.13 -11.94 3.28
C ILE A 5 -1.75 -12.44 2.88
N ALA A 6 -0.69 -11.68 3.15
CA ALA A 6 0.65 -12.04 2.75
C ALA A 6 1.69 -11.57 3.77
N ILE A 7 2.73 -12.40 3.96
CA ILE A 7 3.94 -12.04 4.68
C ILE A 7 5.05 -11.98 3.63
N PHE A 8 5.64 -10.79 3.46
CA PHE A 8 6.83 -10.62 2.64
C PHE A 8 8.06 -10.75 3.53
N CYS A 9 8.92 -11.72 3.25
CA CYS A 9 10.18 -11.90 3.96
C CYS A 9 11.32 -11.52 3.00
N GLY A 10 11.85 -10.31 3.13
CA GLY A 10 13.05 -9.87 2.43
C GLY A 10 14.32 -10.28 3.17
N LEU A 11 15.48 -10.00 2.57
CA LEU A 11 16.79 -10.27 3.19
C LEU A 11 17.03 -9.50 4.50
N VAL A 12 16.40 -8.32 4.64
CA VAL A 12 16.63 -7.41 5.78
C VAL A 12 15.34 -6.88 6.41
N ALA A 13 14.17 -7.09 5.78
CA ALA A 13 12.89 -6.60 6.28
C ALA A 13 11.81 -7.67 6.20
N ARG A 14 10.98 -7.76 7.24
CA ARG A 14 9.77 -8.58 7.25
C ARG A 14 8.57 -7.65 7.21
N LEU A 15 7.66 -7.86 6.27
CA LEU A 15 6.44 -7.08 6.16
C LEU A 15 5.20 -7.97 6.16
N ILE A 16 4.08 -7.38 6.55
CA ILE A 16 2.78 -8.00 6.47
C ILE A 16 1.85 -7.08 5.68
N ALA A 17 1.14 -7.65 4.71
CA ALA A 17 0.05 -7.01 4.01
C ALA A 17 -1.29 -7.39 4.63
N PHE A 18 -2.10 -6.38 4.92
CA PHE A 18 -3.44 -6.50 5.47
C PHE A 18 -4.47 -5.96 4.47
N PRO A 19 -5.49 -6.75 4.10
CA PRO A 19 -6.62 -6.25 3.34
C PRO A 19 -7.49 -5.36 4.21
N GLU A 20 -8.02 -4.29 3.62
CA GLU A 20 -9.09 -3.47 4.20
C GLU A 20 -8.84 -3.10 5.69
N LEU A 21 -7.59 -2.76 6.02
CA LEU A 21 -7.20 -2.43 7.38
C LEU A 21 -7.45 -0.95 7.66
N ARG A 22 -8.31 -0.66 8.64
CA ARG A 22 -8.49 0.72 9.13
C ARG A 22 -7.20 1.23 9.77
N CYS A 23 -6.70 2.33 9.22
CA CYS A 23 -5.56 3.08 9.72
C CYS A 23 -6.03 4.49 10.11
N THR A 24 -5.72 4.92 11.34
CA THR A 24 -6.09 6.23 11.88
C THR A 24 -4.82 7.01 12.23
N PHE A 25 -4.58 8.13 11.55
CA PHE A 25 -3.36 8.93 11.70
C PHE A 25 -3.54 10.30 11.06
N GLY A 26 -2.75 11.29 11.48
CA GLY A 26 -2.79 12.63 10.89
C GLY A 26 -4.15 13.35 11.02
N GLY A 27 -4.95 12.97 12.02
CA GLY A 27 -6.30 13.52 12.22
C GLY A 27 -7.41 12.91 11.36
N ASP A 28 -7.11 11.89 10.53
CA ASP A 28 -8.07 11.23 9.66
C ASP A 28 -8.03 9.71 9.81
N SER A 29 -9.02 9.01 9.25
CA SER A 29 -9.09 7.55 9.19
C SER A 29 -9.39 7.09 7.77
N MET A 30 -8.56 6.17 7.28
CA MET A 30 -8.75 5.55 5.97
C MET A 30 -8.67 4.03 6.04
N ILE A 31 -9.19 3.39 5.00
CA ILE A 31 -9.10 1.95 4.78
C ILE A 31 -8.57 1.80 3.35
N PRO A 32 -7.26 1.53 3.16
CA PRO A 32 -6.75 1.14 1.86
C PRO A 32 -7.15 -0.31 1.54
N ASP A 33 -7.20 -0.64 0.25
CA ASP A 33 -7.47 -2.01 -0.20
C ASP A 33 -6.39 -2.96 0.34
N VAL A 34 -5.13 -2.52 0.31
CA VAL A 34 -4.03 -3.21 0.99
C VAL A 34 -3.15 -2.21 1.74
N ALA A 35 -2.99 -2.44 3.05
CA ALA A 35 -2.02 -1.77 3.90
C ALA A 35 -0.84 -2.69 4.18
N VAL A 36 0.38 -2.26 3.87
CA VAL A 36 1.60 -3.00 4.16
C VAL A 36 2.36 -2.32 5.30
N PHE A 37 2.72 -3.11 6.30
CA PHE A 37 3.50 -2.67 7.46
C PHE A 37 4.78 -3.49 7.60
N ARG A 38 5.88 -2.84 7.94
CA ARG A 38 7.07 -3.49 8.49
C ARG A 38 6.75 -4.12 9.83
N TRP A 39 7.31 -5.29 10.09
CA TRP A 39 7.00 -6.12 11.26
C TRP A 39 7.16 -5.35 12.58
N GLU A 40 8.22 -4.56 12.69
CA GLU A 40 8.54 -3.74 13.86
C GLU A 40 7.56 -2.58 14.10
N ARG A 41 6.78 -2.18 13.09
CA ARG A 41 5.77 -1.12 13.19
C ARG A 41 4.37 -1.67 13.49
N ILE A 42 4.18 -2.98 13.50
CA ILE A 42 2.88 -3.59 13.77
C ILE A 42 2.56 -3.47 15.27
N PRO A 43 1.47 -2.76 15.65
CA PRO A 43 1.09 -2.64 17.04
C PRO A 43 0.67 -3.99 17.61
N VAL A 44 1.15 -4.30 18.81
CA VAL A 44 0.81 -5.52 19.55
C VAL A 44 0.19 -5.20 20.91
N THR A 45 -0.72 -6.05 21.35
CA THR A 45 -1.30 -6.02 22.71
C THR A 45 -0.25 -6.43 23.74
N SER A 46 -0.55 -6.21 25.02
CA SER A 46 0.28 -6.71 26.14
C SER A 46 0.50 -8.23 26.13
N SER A 47 -0.40 -8.98 25.48
CA SER A 47 -0.27 -10.43 25.27
C SER A 47 0.51 -10.83 24.01
N GLY A 48 1.08 -9.88 23.27
CA GLY A 48 1.86 -10.13 22.06
C GLY A 48 1.03 -10.45 20.82
N ARG A 49 -0.29 -10.23 20.84
CA ARG A 49 -1.17 -10.40 19.66
C ARG A 49 -1.22 -9.11 18.87
N ILE A 50 -1.39 -9.19 17.55
CA ILE A 50 -1.63 -8.00 16.70
C ILE A 50 -2.85 -7.24 17.24
N ALA A 51 -2.70 -5.94 17.43
CA ALA A 51 -3.77 -5.08 17.91
C ALA A 51 -4.87 -4.94 16.84
N ASN A 52 -6.11 -4.77 17.30
CA ASN A 52 -7.26 -4.62 16.39
C ASN A 52 -7.38 -3.20 15.79
N ARG A 53 -6.55 -2.25 16.25
CA ARG A 53 -6.57 -0.85 15.83
C ARG A 53 -5.16 -0.43 15.49
N PHE A 54 -4.99 0.17 14.32
CA PHE A 54 -3.73 0.74 13.87
C PHE A 54 -3.88 2.26 13.92
N GLU A 55 -3.29 2.87 14.94
CA GLU A 55 -3.24 4.33 15.12
C GLU A 55 -1.96 4.89 14.48
N THR A 56 -1.63 4.40 13.29
CA THR A 56 -0.43 4.75 12.53
C THR A 56 -0.67 4.56 11.03
N TYR A 57 0.18 5.16 10.21
CA TYR A 57 0.13 5.10 8.75
C TYR A 57 0.87 3.86 8.21
N PRO A 58 0.42 3.26 7.09
CA PRO A 58 1.13 2.14 6.47
C PRO A 58 2.50 2.56 5.94
N ASP A 59 3.46 1.62 5.87
CA ASP A 59 4.73 1.84 5.16
C ASP A 59 4.48 1.91 3.65
N TRP A 60 3.56 1.08 3.15
CA TRP A 60 3.08 1.10 1.77
C TRP A 60 1.56 0.94 1.70
N SER A 61 0.89 1.92 1.08
CA SER A 61 -0.56 1.93 0.86
C SER A 61 -0.87 1.60 -0.60
N ILE A 62 -1.75 0.65 -0.85
CA ILE A 62 -2.17 0.27 -2.20
C ILE A 62 -3.68 0.44 -2.29
N GLU A 63 -4.12 1.17 -3.32
CA GLU A 63 -5.53 1.31 -3.71
C GLU A 63 -5.68 0.79 -5.16
N ILE A 64 -6.74 0.03 -5.40
CA ILE A 64 -7.13 -0.48 -6.71
C ILE A 64 -8.40 0.24 -7.10
N LEU A 65 -8.33 1.08 -8.13
CA LEU A 65 -9.45 1.88 -8.56
C LEU A 65 -10.57 1.00 -9.10
N SER A 66 -11.79 1.15 -8.57
CA SER A 66 -12.99 0.60 -9.20
C SER A 66 -13.63 1.63 -10.14
N PRO A 67 -14.39 1.20 -11.17
CA PRO A 67 -15.01 2.12 -12.14
C PRO A 67 -15.85 3.24 -11.53
N GLU A 68 -16.47 2.99 -10.37
CA GLU A 68 -17.36 3.93 -9.67
C GLU A 68 -16.61 4.85 -8.69
N GLN A 69 -15.33 4.59 -8.44
CA GLN A 69 -14.53 5.37 -7.51
C GLN A 69 -13.98 6.64 -8.16
N SER A 70 -13.98 7.73 -7.40
CA SER A 70 -13.34 8.97 -7.83
C SER A 70 -11.82 8.86 -7.68
N SER A 71 -11.11 8.85 -8.81
CA SER A 71 -9.64 8.83 -8.86
C SER A 71 -9.01 9.95 -8.03
N THR A 72 -9.55 11.18 -8.08
CA THR A 72 -9.07 12.31 -7.27
C THR A 72 -9.22 12.06 -5.77
N LYS A 73 -10.31 11.44 -5.31
CA LYS A 73 -10.49 11.11 -3.89
C LYS A 73 -9.46 10.07 -3.44
N VAL A 74 -9.25 9.03 -4.24
CA VAL A 74 -8.27 7.97 -3.94
C VAL A 74 -6.84 8.54 -3.93
N LEU A 75 -6.48 9.35 -4.92
CA LEU A 75 -5.20 10.05 -4.95
C LEU A 75 -5.02 10.95 -3.73
N GLY A 76 -6.07 11.67 -3.31
CA GLY A 76 -6.06 12.49 -2.10
C GLY A 76 -5.70 11.70 -0.84
N LYS A 77 -6.22 10.47 -0.68
CA LYS A 77 -5.85 9.58 0.44
C LYS A 77 -4.36 9.20 0.41
N LEU A 78 -3.84 8.84 -0.77
CA LEU A 78 -2.43 8.44 -0.92
C LEU A 78 -1.48 9.62 -0.71
N LEU A 79 -1.88 10.83 -1.11
CA LEU A 79 -1.16 12.06 -0.81
C LEU A 79 -1.16 12.37 0.70
N HIS A 80 -2.26 12.14 1.40
CA HIS A 80 -2.31 12.23 2.86
C HIS A 80 -1.37 11.21 3.51
N CYS A 81 -1.37 9.95 3.06
CA CYS A 81 -0.40 8.94 3.51
C CYS A 81 1.04 9.42 3.37
N SER A 82 1.41 9.91 2.19
CA SER A 82 2.75 10.45 1.90
C SER A 82 3.13 11.59 2.86
N GLN A 83 2.22 12.53 3.12
CA GLN A 83 2.45 13.62 4.08
C GLN A 83 2.66 13.15 5.52
N GLN A 84 2.06 12.02 5.91
CA GLN A 84 2.15 11.48 7.26
C GLN A 84 3.35 10.54 7.45
N GLY A 85 4.05 10.17 6.37
CA GLY A 85 5.29 9.41 6.40
C GLY A 85 5.24 8.05 5.72
N THR A 86 4.14 7.69 5.04
CA THR A 86 4.11 6.50 4.17
C THR A 86 5.16 6.62 3.08
N GLU A 87 5.97 5.57 2.90
CA GLU A 87 7.10 5.58 1.97
C GLU A 87 6.70 5.31 0.53
N LEU A 88 5.57 4.64 0.33
CA LEU A 88 5.11 4.28 -0.99
C LEU A 88 3.58 4.21 -1.05
N GLY A 89 2.99 4.86 -2.04
CA GLY A 89 1.58 4.73 -2.40
C GLY A 89 1.48 4.15 -3.80
N TRP A 90 0.64 3.14 -4.02
CA TRP A 90 0.24 2.70 -5.36
C TRP A 90 -1.25 2.99 -5.56
N LEU A 91 -1.58 3.65 -6.67
CA LEU A 91 -2.93 3.69 -7.22
C LEU A 91 -2.89 2.89 -8.51
N ILE A 92 -3.53 1.73 -8.49
CA ILE A 92 -3.65 0.84 -9.65
C ILE A 92 -4.95 1.20 -10.36
N ASP A 93 -4.86 1.54 -11.64
CA ASP A 93 -6.00 1.80 -12.52
C ASP A 93 -6.14 0.65 -13.52
N PRO A 94 -7.10 -0.28 -13.31
CA PRO A 94 -7.32 -1.41 -14.21
C PRO A 94 -7.87 -1.02 -15.59
N GLU A 95 -8.57 0.12 -15.72
CA GLU A 95 -9.13 0.52 -17.01
C GLU A 95 -8.05 1.08 -17.95
N ASP A 96 -7.07 1.80 -17.39
CA ASP A 96 -5.95 2.39 -18.15
C ASP A 96 -4.67 1.51 -18.13
N GLU A 97 -4.73 0.34 -17.48
CA GLU A 97 -3.57 -0.54 -17.21
C GLU A 97 -2.33 0.25 -16.74
N SER A 98 -2.54 1.14 -15.78
CA SER A 98 -1.52 2.03 -15.27
C SER A 98 -1.42 2.03 -13.75
N ILE A 99 -0.22 2.34 -13.25
CA ILE A 99 0.04 2.45 -11.82
C ILE A 99 0.67 3.81 -11.56
N LEU A 100 -0.03 4.63 -10.77
CA LEU A 100 0.53 5.84 -10.18
C LEU A 100 1.24 5.47 -8.89
N THR A 101 2.49 5.88 -8.79
CA THR A 101 3.33 5.67 -7.60
C THR A 101 3.54 7.01 -6.91
N ILE A 102 3.25 7.06 -5.61
CA ILE A 102 3.35 8.24 -4.76
C ILE A 102 4.48 7.97 -3.76
N PHE A 103 5.41 8.91 -3.67
CA PHE A 103 6.59 8.82 -2.80
C PHE A 103 6.54 9.87 -1.69
N PRO A 104 7.50 9.87 -0.75
CA PRO A 104 7.67 11.00 0.17
C PRO A 104 7.84 12.32 -0.59
N GLU A 105 7.54 13.43 0.09
CA GLU A 105 7.57 14.77 -0.51
C GLU A 105 6.59 14.93 -1.69
N GLN A 106 5.59 14.05 -1.76
CA GLN A 106 4.52 14.04 -2.77
C GLN A 106 5.00 13.96 -4.22
N ARG A 107 6.18 13.38 -4.47
CA ARG A 107 6.59 13.03 -5.84
C ARG A 107 5.65 11.94 -6.37
N VAL A 108 5.13 12.13 -7.59
CA VAL A 108 4.24 11.18 -8.26
C VAL A 108 4.85 10.73 -9.59
N GLN A 109 4.73 9.44 -9.91
CA GLN A 109 5.18 8.87 -11.18
C GLN A 109 4.16 7.89 -11.74
N LEU A 110 3.79 8.08 -13.01
CA LEU A 110 2.90 7.21 -13.75
C LEU A 110 3.70 6.16 -14.52
N LEU A 111 3.35 4.88 -14.34
CA LEU A 111 4.03 3.74 -14.92
C LEU A 111 3.05 2.85 -15.70
N ARG A 112 3.52 2.27 -16.80
CA ARG A 112 2.74 1.38 -17.69
C ARG A 112 3.60 0.26 -18.28
N GLY A 113 2.96 -0.78 -18.81
CA GLY A 113 3.60 -1.86 -19.57
C GLY A 113 4.73 -2.55 -18.80
N ASN A 114 5.92 -2.66 -19.40
CA ASN A 114 7.06 -3.36 -18.77
C ASN A 114 7.87 -2.49 -17.80
N SER A 115 7.36 -1.33 -17.39
CA SER A 115 8.04 -0.48 -16.41
C SER A 115 8.21 -1.23 -15.08
N LEU A 116 9.42 -1.21 -14.52
CA LEU A 116 9.67 -1.74 -13.18
C LEU A 116 8.93 -0.91 -12.14
N LEU A 117 8.26 -1.60 -11.23
CA LEU A 117 7.52 -1.01 -10.14
C LEU A 117 8.46 -0.73 -8.95
N PRO A 118 8.44 0.49 -8.41
CA PRO A 118 9.06 0.81 -7.14
C PRO A 118 8.42 -0.04 -6.03
N ILE A 119 9.25 -0.71 -5.25
CA ILE A 119 8.86 -1.48 -4.07
C ILE A 119 9.47 -0.85 -2.81
N LEU A 120 8.98 -1.23 -1.63
CA LEU A 120 9.59 -0.80 -0.38
C LEU A 120 11.05 -1.27 -0.26
N SER A 121 11.89 -0.37 0.26
CA SER A 121 13.28 -0.69 0.58
C SER A 121 13.37 -1.90 1.53
N GLY A 122 14.36 -2.76 1.30
CA GLY A 122 14.61 -3.96 2.12
C GLY A 122 13.84 -5.22 1.70
N ILE A 123 12.95 -5.12 0.71
CA ILE A 123 12.37 -6.28 0.01
C ILE A 123 13.17 -6.53 -1.27
N VAL A 124 13.42 -7.79 -1.61
CA VAL A 124 13.86 -8.17 -2.95
C VAL A 124 12.66 -8.71 -3.70
N LEU A 125 12.02 -7.83 -4.45
CA LEU A 125 10.86 -8.12 -5.27
C LEU A 125 10.97 -7.28 -6.54
N GLU A 126 11.08 -7.95 -7.68
CA GLU A 126 11.06 -7.30 -9.00
C GLU A 126 9.70 -7.56 -9.63
N LEU A 127 8.94 -6.49 -9.82
CA LEU A 127 7.64 -6.52 -10.48
C LEU A 127 7.61 -5.47 -11.57
N THR A 128 6.92 -5.79 -12.66
CA THR A 128 6.55 -4.84 -13.71
C THR A 128 5.06 -4.55 -13.65
N VAL A 129 4.64 -3.43 -14.23
CA VAL A 129 3.22 -3.07 -14.33
C VAL A 129 2.43 -4.18 -15.06
N ALA A 130 2.95 -4.69 -16.17
CA ALA A 130 2.34 -5.77 -16.95
C ALA A 130 2.16 -7.06 -16.12
N GLN A 131 3.13 -7.41 -15.27
CA GLN A 131 2.98 -8.58 -14.37
C GLN A 131 1.83 -8.40 -13.38
N VAL A 132 1.65 -7.20 -12.82
CA VAL A 132 0.52 -6.92 -11.91
C VAL A 132 -0.82 -7.09 -12.63
N PHE A 133 -0.97 -6.52 -13.83
CA PHE A 133 -2.22 -6.64 -14.59
C PHE A 133 -2.48 -8.06 -15.14
N ASN A 134 -1.43 -8.82 -15.44
CA ASN A 134 -1.58 -10.24 -15.76
C ASN A 134 -2.17 -11.06 -14.59
N TRP A 135 -2.01 -10.63 -13.33
CA TRP A 135 -2.68 -11.28 -12.19
C TRP A 135 -4.16 -10.93 -12.07
N LEU A 136 -4.60 -9.85 -12.73
CA LEU A 136 -5.99 -9.41 -12.76
C LEU A 136 -6.76 -10.00 -13.96
N THR A 137 -6.07 -10.77 -14.81
CA THR A 137 -6.64 -11.45 -15.98
C THR A 137 -6.83 -12.94 -15.67
N LEU A 138 -7.98 -13.52 -16.03
CA LEU A 138 -8.30 -14.94 -15.88
C LEU A 138 -7.89 -15.77 -17.11
#